data_AF-A0A9E2HDT5-F1
#
_entry.id   AF-A0A9E2HDT5-F1
#
_cell.length_a   1.000
_cell.length_b   1.000
_cell.length_c   1.000
_cell.angle_alpha   90.00
_cell.angle_beta   90.00
_cell.angle_gamma   90.00
#
_symmetry.space_group_name_H-M   'P 1'
#
loop_
_entity.id
_entity.type
_entity.pdbx_description
1 polymer ?
#
loop_
_entity_poly.entity_id
_entity_poly.type
_entity_poly.pdbx_seq_one_letter_code
_entity_poly.pdbx_strand_id
1 'polypeptide(L)'
;ATVQYVVGKPNNWWKKDLTKQDLAINSPYNTYLHPGLPPQPIANPGLAALQAAVNPDLTNYLYYVSDSSGYNHYAEDLAGHQANIAQYLQ
;
A
#
# COMPACT_ATOMS: atom_id res chain seq x y z
N ALA A 1 -1.48 1.89 4.03
CA ALA A 1 -2.77 2.61 3.99
C ALA A 1 -3.91 1.87 4.72
N THR A 2 -4.27 0.65 4.32
CA THR A 2 -5.39 -0.10 4.94
C THR A 2 -5.21 -0.37 6.43
N VAL A 3 -4.00 -0.74 6.88
CA VAL A 3 -3.67 -0.84 8.32
C VAL A 3 -3.69 0.53 9.01
N GLN A 4 -3.24 1.60 8.34
CA GLN A 4 -3.28 2.97 8.90
C GLN A 4 -4.72 3.41 9.18
N TYR A 5 -5.66 3.04 8.32
CA TYR A 5 -7.09 3.25 8.54
C TYR A 5 -7.58 2.56 9.83
N VAL A 6 -7.11 1.33 10.10
CA VAL A 6 -7.46 0.59 11.31
C VAL A 6 -6.88 1.23 12.58
N VAL A 7 -5.63 1.68 12.53
CA VAL A 7 -4.93 2.22 13.73
C VAL A 7 -5.09 3.72 13.93
N GLY A 8 -5.81 4.40 13.03
CA GLY A 8 -6.09 5.83 13.14
C GLY A 8 -6.84 6.16 14.42
N LYS A 9 -6.43 7.24 15.10
CA LYS A 9 -7.05 7.70 16.36
C LYS A 9 -7.31 9.20 16.31
N PRO A 10 -8.22 9.74 17.14
CA PRO A 10 -8.35 11.18 17.31
C PRO A 10 -6.99 11.85 17.53
N ASN A 11 -6.76 12.97 16.84
CA ASN A 11 -5.49 13.72 16.83
C ASN A 11 -4.29 13.02 16.17
N ASN A 12 -4.44 11.78 15.69
CA ASN A 12 -3.46 11.06 14.88
C ASN A 12 -4.17 10.09 13.93
N TRP A 13 -5.03 10.65 13.06
CA TRP A 13 -5.86 9.86 12.15
C TRP A 13 -5.04 9.16 11.06
N TRP A 14 -3.80 9.59 10.83
CA TRP A 14 -2.88 9.00 9.85
C TRP A 14 -1.49 8.77 10.43
N LYS A 15 -1.35 7.66 11.16
CA LYS A 15 -0.06 7.24 11.74
C LYS A 15 0.95 6.97 10.62
N LYS A 16 2.04 7.74 10.56
CA LYS A 16 3.08 7.63 9.53
C LYS A 16 3.96 6.39 9.71
N ASP A 17 4.33 6.09 10.95
CA ASP A 17 5.24 4.99 11.27
C ASP A 17 4.46 3.78 11.79
N LEU A 18 4.13 2.86 10.89
CA LEU A 18 3.54 1.57 11.27
C LEU A 18 4.61 0.65 11.85
N THR A 19 4.31 0.07 13.00
CA THR A 19 5.15 -0.94 13.65
C THR A 19 4.75 -2.34 13.18
N LYS A 20 5.61 -3.34 13.40
CA LYS A 20 5.27 -4.75 13.16
C LYS A 20 4.04 -5.21 13.95
N GLN A 21 3.81 -4.63 15.13
CA GLN A 21 2.62 -4.91 15.94
C GLN A 21 1.35 -4.37 15.27
N ASP A 22 1.42 -3.17 14.65
CA ASP A 22 0.29 -2.62 13.91
C ASP A 22 -0.06 -3.50 12.69
N LEU A 23 0.95 -4.02 11.98
CA LEU A 23 0.74 -4.92 10.83
C LEU A 23 0.10 -6.26 11.22
N ALA A 24 0.17 -6.66 12.49
CA ALA A 24 -0.40 -7.90 13.00
C ALA A 24 -1.82 -7.74 13.58
N ILE A 25 -2.41 -6.53 13.53
CA ILE A 25 -3.75 -6.29 14.08
C ILE A 25 -4.80 -7.09 13.31
N ASN A 26 -5.60 -7.86 14.06
CA ASN A 26 -6.73 -8.58 13.51
C ASN A 26 -7.88 -7.61 13.20
N SER A 27 -8.13 -7.39 11.91
CA SER A 27 -9.21 -6.53 11.41
C SER A 27 -9.53 -6.94 9.98
N PRO A 28 -10.80 -6.96 9.55
CA PRO A 28 -11.15 -7.29 8.17
C PRO A 28 -10.58 -6.31 7.13
N TYR A 29 -10.09 -5.13 7.56
CA TYR A 29 -9.38 -4.18 6.71
C TYR A 29 -7.88 -4.48 6.57
N ASN A 30 -7.31 -5.41 7.35
CA ASN A 30 -5.87 -5.70 7.30
C ASN A 30 -5.53 -6.62 6.13
N THR A 31 -5.12 -6.02 5.01
CA THR A 31 -4.73 -6.72 3.79
C THR A 31 -3.39 -7.47 3.88
N TYR A 32 -2.65 -7.38 4.99
CA TYR A 32 -1.53 -8.30 5.27
C TYR A 32 -2.02 -9.68 5.74
N LEU A 33 -3.19 -9.73 6.40
CA LEU A 33 -3.74 -10.96 6.98
C LEU A 33 -4.87 -11.56 6.15
N HIS A 34 -5.60 -10.72 5.41
CA HIS A 34 -6.76 -11.13 4.63
C HIS A 34 -6.52 -10.85 3.13
N PRO A 35 -6.47 -11.89 2.28
CA PRO A 35 -6.38 -11.72 0.83
C PRO A 35 -7.61 -11.02 0.24
N GLY A 36 -7.41 -10.23 -0.82
CA GLY A 36 -8.47 -9.50 -1.50
C GLY A 36 -8.66 -8.06 -1.02
N LEU A 37 -9.81 -7.47 -1.36
CA LEU A 37 -10.15 -6.10 -0.99
C LEU A 37 -10.73 -6.03 0.44
N PRO A 38 -10.53 -4.91 1.17
CA PRO A 38 -11.23 -4.68 2.43
C PRO A 38 -12.75 -4.56 2.20
N PRO A 39 -13.58 -4.70 3.26
CA PRO A 39 -15.04 -4.68 3.13
C PRO A 39 -15.62 -3.40 2.52
N GLN A 40 -14.97 -2.25 2.76
CA GLN A 40 -15.39 -0.94 2.24
C GLN A 40 -14.16 -0.06 1.94
N PRO A 41 -14.34 1.05 1.19
CA PRO A 41 -13.26 2.02 0.96
C PRO A 41 -12.72 2.63 2.26
N ILE A 42 -11.42 2.91 2.28
CA ILE A 42 -10.73 3.50 3.44
C ILE A 42 -10.57 5.03 3.36
N ALA A 43 -10.92 5.63 2.22
CA ALA A 43 -10.81 7.06 1.96
C ALA A 43 -11.73 7.47 0.80
N ASN A 44 -11.89 8.78 0.60
CA ASN A 44 -12.59 9.34 -0.55
C ASN A 44 -11.61 9.49 -1.73
N PRO A 45 -11.75 8.70 -2.81
CA PRO A 45 -10.82 8.76 -3.93
C PRO A 45 -11.05 10.02 -4.79
N GLY A 46 -9.96 10.61 -5.30
CA GLY A 46 -10.03 11.62 -6.35
C GLY A 46 -10.34 11.01 -7.72
N LEU A 47 -10.65 11.86 -8.70
CA LEU A 47 -11.00 11.42 -10.06
C LEU A 47 -9.92 10.55 -10.71
N ALA A 48 -8.64 10.91 -10.56
CA ALA A 48 -7.53 10.15 -11.13
C ALA A 48 -7.45 8.72 -10.55
N ALA A 49 -7.71 8.56 -9.24
CA ALA A 49 -7.73 7.25 -8.60
C ALA A 49 -8.92 6.39 -9.08
N LEU A 50 -10.09 7.01 -9.27
CA LEU A 50 -11.24 6.33 -9.85
C LEU A 50 -10.97 5.87 -11.29
N GLN A 51 -10.38 6.73 -12.11
CA GLN A 51 -10.01 6.40 -13.50
C GLN A 51 -9.01 5.24 -13.55
N ALA A 52 -7.97 5.26 -12.72
CA ALA A 52 -6.99 4.18 -12.64
C ALA A 52 -7.61 2.85 -12.18
N ALA A 53 -8.59 2.90 -11.27
CA ALA A 53 -9.28 1.70 -10.79
C ALA A 53 -10.17 1.05 -11.86
N VAL A 54 -10.84 1.85 -12.71
CA VAL A 54 -11.74 1.33 -13.76
C VAL A 54 -11.01 1.04 -15.08
N ASN A 55 -9.90 1.71 -15.35
CA ASN A 55 -9.08 1.56 -16.56
C ASN A 55 -7.59 1.40 -16.19
N PRO A 56 -7.18 0.25 -15.61
CA PRO A 56 -5.79 0.03 -15.26
C PRO A 56 -4.92 -0.24 -16.49
N ASP A 57 -3.64 0.13 -16.41
CA ASP A 57 -2.65 -0.29 -17.40
C ASP A 57 -2.42 -1.80 -17.34
N LEU A 58 -2.28 -2.44 -18.51
CA LEU A 58 -1.98 -3.87 -18.60
C LEU A 58 -0.48 -4.08 -18.42
N THR A 59 -0.10 -4.63 -17.27
CA THR A 59 1.29 -4.92 -16.91
C THR A 59 1.38 -6.26 -16.17
N ASN A 60 2.59 -6.81 -16.06
CA ASN A 60 2.86 -8.00 -15.25
C ASN A 60 3.39 -7.64 -13.85
N TYR A 61 3.37 -6.36 -13.46
CA TYR A 61 3.97 -5.93 -12.19
C TYR A 61 3.14 -6.39 -11.00
N LEU A 62 3.80 -7.06 -10.06
CA LEU A 62 3.20 -7.52 -8.80
C LEU A 62 3.70 -6.74 -7.58
N TYR A 63 4.84 -6.06 -7.72
CA TYR A 63 5.50 -5.34 -6.64
C TYR A 63 5.84 -3.92 -7.05
N TYR A 64 5.83 -2.99 -6.09
CA TYR A 64 6.35 -1.65 -6.27
C TYR A 64 7.00 -1.15 -4.97
N VAL A 65 7.88 -0.16 -5.10
CA VAL A 65 8.48 0.55 -3.98
C VAL A 65 8.63 2.04 -4.32
N SER A 66 8.25 2.92 -3.39
CA SER A 66 8.36 4.37 -3.57
C SER A 66 9.67 4.87 -2.97
N ASP A 67 10.51 5.54 -3.76
CA ASP A 67 11.76 6.13 -3.28
C ASP A 67 11.54 7.43 -2.49
N SER A 68 12.63 8.02 -1.98
CA SER A 68 12.61 9.27 -1.20
C SER A 68 12.16 10.50 -1.99
N SER A 69 12.21 10.44 -3.32
CA SER A 69 11.66 11.48 -4.21
C SER A 69 10.16 11.30 -4.50
N GLY A 70 9.60 10.17 -4.07
CA GLY A 70 8.20 9.80 -4.31
C GLY A 70 7.98 9.08 -5.65
N TYR A 71 9.04 8.66 -6.33
CA TYR A 71 8.92 7.90 -7.58
C TYR A 71 8.77 6.39 -7.29
N ASN A 72 7.88 5.72 -8.03
CA ASN A 72 7.61 4.29 -7.85
C ASN A 72 8.45 3.44 -8.80
N HIS A 73 9.14 2.44 -8.25
CA HIS A 73 9.89 1.43 -8.99
C HIS A 73 9.15 0.10 -8.94
N TYR A 74 8.76 -0.43 -10.11
CA TYR A 74 7.90 -1.61 -10.26
C TYR A 74 8.71 -2.88 -10.57
N ALA A 75 8.20 -4.04 -10.18
CA ALA A 75 8.80 -5.34 -10.47
C ALA A 75 7.73 -6.45 -10.67
N GLU A 76 8.01 -7.39 -11.56
CA GLU A 76 7.14 -8.53 -11.87
C GLU A 76 7.21 -9.63 -10.80
N ASP A 77 8.35 -9.75 -10.13
CA ASP A 77 8.60 -10.79 -9.13
C ASP A 77 9.30 -10.25 -7.87
N LEU A 78 9.45 -11.13 -6.88
CA LEU A 78 10.07 -10.80 -5.61
C LEU A 78 11.56 -10.46 -5.75
N ALA A 79 12.27 -11.10 -6.69
CA ALA A 79 13.71 -10.86 -6.87
C ALA A 79 13.94 -9.43 -7.39
N GLY A 80 13.17 -9.00 -8.40
CA GLY A 80 13.17 -7.63 -8.89
C GLY A 80 12.77 -6.62 -7.81
N HIS A 81 11.79 -6.96 -6.97
CA HIS A 81 11.41 -6.11 -5.85
C HIS A 81 12.56 -5.90 -4.85
N GLN A 82 13.28 -6.97 -4.48
CA GLN A 82 14.44 -6.87 -3.59
C GLN A 82 15.59 -6.08 -4.21
N ALA A 83 15.81 -6.23 -5.52
CA ALA A 83 16.79 -5.40 -6.24
C ALA A 83 16.41 -3.92 -6.20
N ASN A 84 15.13 -3.57 -6.43
CA ASN A 84 14.65 -2.19 -6.32
C ASN A 84 14.81 -1.63 -4.90
N ILE A 85 14.52 -2.42 -3.86
CA ILE A 85 14.75 -1.99 -2.46
C ILE A 85 16.23 -1.67 -2.24
N ALA A 86 17.13 -2.58 -2.62
CA ALA A 86 18.56 -2.40 -2.43
C ALA A 86 19.14 -1.20 -3.20
N GLN A 87 18.54 -0.86 -4.34
CA GLN A 87 18.99 0.23 -5.19
C GLN A 87 18.43 1.60 -4.78
N TYR A 88 17.14 1.67 -4.40
CA TYR A 88 16.41 2.94 -4.28
C TYR A 88 16.01 3.33 -2.85
N LEU A 89 16.13 2.43 -1.87
CA LEU A 89 15.76 2.68 -0.46
C LEU A 89 16.93 2.66 0.54
N GLN A 90 18.13 3.04 0.11
CA GLN A 90 19.28 3.19 1.02
C GLN A 90 19.20 4.46 1.86
#